data_AF-A0A1C3ETX0-F1
#
_entry.id   AF-A0A1C3ETX0-F1
#
_cell.length_a   1.000
_cell.length_b   1.000
_cell.length_c   1.000
_cell.angle_alpha   90.00
_cell.angle_beta   90.00
_cell.angle_gamma   90.00
#
_symmetry.space_group_name_H-M   'P 1'
#
loop_
_entity.id
_entity.type
_entity.pdbx_description
1 polymer ?
#
loop_
_entity_poly.entity_id
_entity_poly.type
_entity_poly.pdbx_seq_one_letter_code
_entity_poly.pdbx_strand_id
1 'polypeptide(L)'
;MIIIYNLKGLLVGLAGLAFGILILFLTRSLTLGIVAVTMIWMAYGRSTIDKTTQEKIPAASVFFIPLFYWGILTAFLVVPAIGIDFIISTIDFKEMQRQAAENADPREALLRHDEKRIAANLSDDPILAQNLKTLMAKVLPWERYQLGIRTTPESQLILMSISKLKKIDHADRQALLDAFRNLAEMNSPDKKIYIGIKGSVFYGAISTPTNPGDVGSIADKELLFDFYGPKPSRQTQTDEEPVAPASALFPENVTPSSNIENAPSATQPGEVSLPQSPESLQVKPESLPEPGVSVSP
;
A
#
# COMPACT_ATOMS: atom_id res chain seq x y z
N MET A 1 -50.25 -27.29 -23.64
CA MET A 1 -49.47 -26.82 -24.81
C MET A 1 -48.92 -25.45 -24.48
N ILE A 2 -47.61 -25.31 -24.24
CA ILE A 2 -46.98 -24.01 -23.96
C ILE A 2 -46.76 -23.33 -25.31
N ILE A 3 -47.58 -22.32 -25.62
CA ILE A 3 -47.47 -21.58 -26.88
C ILE A 3 -46.31 -20.59 -26.73
N ILE A 4 -45.21 -20.84 -27.44
CA ILE A 4 -44.05 -19.94 -27.48
C ILE A 4 -44.38 -18.78 -28.42
N TYR A 5 -45.02 -17.74 -27.89
CA TYR A 5 -45.50 -16.59 -28.68
C TYR A 5 -44.39 -15.73 -29.31
N ASN A 6 -43.12 -15.86 -28.87
CA ASN A 6 -42.02 -15.08 -29.44
C ASN A 6 -40.68 -15.85 -29.36
N LEU A 7 -40.34 -16.60 -30.42
CA LEU A 7 -39.07 -17.34 -30.51
C LEU A 7 -37.84 -16.42 -30.38
N LYS A 8 -37.90 -15.18 -30.89
CA LYS A 8 -36.80 -14.21 -30.74
C LYS A 8 -36.55 -13.86 -29.26
N GLY A 9 -37.62 -13.72 -28.48
CA GLY A 9 -37.55 -13.51 -27.03
C GLY A 9 -36.86 -14.67 -26.31
N LEU A 10 -37.22 -15.91 -26.64
CA LEU A 10 -36.58 -17.09 -26.06
C LEU A 10 -35.08 -17.16 -26.40
N LEU A 11 -34.70 -16.91 -27.66
CA LEU A 11 -33.31 -16.92 -28.10
C LEU A 11 -32.46 -15.83 -27.44
N VAL A 12 -32.97 -14.59 -27.33
CA VAL A 12 -32.27 -13.50 -26.62
C VAL A 12 -32.15 -13.79 -25.12
N GLY A 13 -33.20 -14.38 -24.52
CA GLY A 13 -33.18 -14.82 -23.12
C GLY A 13 -32.06 -15.83 -22.86
N LEU A 14 -32.01 -16.90 -23.64
CA LEU A 14 -30.98 -17.94 -23.58
C LEU A 14 -29.57 -17.41 -23.89
N ALA A 15 -29.41 -16.55 -24.89
CA ALA A 15 -28.12 -15.95 -25.23
C ALA A 15 -27.56 -15.09 -24.08
N GLY A 16 -28.41 -14.28 -23.45
CA GLY A 16 -28.03 -13.51 -22.27
C GLY A 16 -27.59 -14.40 -21.10
N LEU A 17 -28.35 -15.46 -20.82
CA LEU A 17 -28.04 -16.42 -19.75
C LEU A 17 -26.73 -17.18 -20.02
N ALA A 18 -26.52 -17.67 -21.25
CA ALA A 18 -25.28 -18.36 -21.65
C ALA A 18 -24.06 -17.43 -21.56
N PHE A 19 -24.20 -16.16 -21.95
CA PHE A 19 -23.14 -15.17 -21.81
C PHE A 19 -22.84 -14.84 -20.33
N GLY A 20 -23.87 -14.72 -19.48
CA GLY A 20 -23.70 -14.56 -18.04
C GLY A 20 -22.94 -15.72 -17.39
N ILE A 21 -23.26 -16.97 -17.77
CA ILE A 21 -22.53 -18.16 -17.31
C ILE A 21 -21.07 -18.14 -17.80
N LEU A 22 -20.81 -17.73 -19.04
CA LEU A 22 -19.45 -17.61 -19.57
C LEU A 22 -18.62 -16.58 -18.77
N ILE A 23 -19.20 -15.41 -18.47
CA ILE A 23 -18.56 -14.39 -17.62
C ILE A 23 -18.30 -14.90 -16.21
N LEU A 24 -19.25 -15.65 -15.62
CA LEU A 24 -19.08 -16.31 -14.32
C LEU A 24 -17.89 -17.27 -14.34
N PHE A 25 -17.75 -18.13 -15.36
CA PHE A 25 -16.61 -19.05 -15.45
C PHE A 25 -15.27 -18.34 -15.67
N LEU A 26 -15.24 -17.29 -16.49
CA LEU A 26 -14.01 -16.53 -16.79
C LEU A 26 -13.53 -15.70 -15.59
N THR A 27 -14.45 -15.08 -14.85
CA THR A 27 -14.12 -14.15 -13.75
C THR A 27 -14.19 -14.78 -12.36
N ARG A 28 -14.82 -15.96 -12.24
CA ARG A 28 -15.26 -16.59 -10.98
C ARG A 28 -16.18 -15.70 -10.12
N SER A 29 -16.76 -14.63 -10.69
CA SER A 29 -17.72 -13.74 -10.02
C SER A 29 -19.14 -14.00 -10.53
N LEU A 30 -20.01 -14.44 -9.61
CA LEU A 30 -21.45 -14.57 -9.86
C LEU A 30 -22.07 -13.21 -10.23
N THR A 31 -21.69 -12.16 -9.49
CA THR A 31 -22.23 -10.80 -9.65
C THR A 31 -21.92 -10.21 -11.02
N LEU A 32 -20.70 -10.35 -11.55
CA LEU A 32 -20.37 -9.94 -12.92
C LEU A 32 -21.18 -10.72 -13.97
N GLY A 33 -21.42 -12.01 -13.72
CA GLY A 33 -22.30 -12.83 -14.55
C GLY A 33 -23.73 -12.27 -14.62
N ILE A 34 -24.35 -11.97 -13.47
CA ILE A 34 -25.74 -11.45 -13.42
C ILE A 34 -25.82 -10.02 -13.98
N VAL A 35 -24.80 -9.17 -13.77
CA VAL A 35 -24.69 -7.85 -14.43
C VAL A 35 -24.72 -8.01 -15.95
N ALA A 36 -23.97 -8.96 -16.51
CA ALA A 36 -23.93 -9.20 -17.95
C ALA A 36 -25.29 -9.66 -18.50
N VAL A 37 -25.98 -10.59 -17.81
CA VAL A 37 -27.36 -11.01 -18.16
C VAL A 37 -28.30 -9.79 -18.17
N THR A 38 -28.27 -9.00 -17.10
CA THR A 38 -29.10 -7.81 -16.90
C THR A 38 -28.93 -6.82 -18.06
N MET A 39 -27.68 -6.51 -18.44
CA MET A 39 -27.37 -5.58 -19.52
C MET A 39 -27.89 -6.08 -20.87
N ILE A 40 -27.73 -7.37 -21.19
CA ILE A 40 -28.24 -7.96 -22.44
C ILE A 40 -29.76 -7.92 -22.48
N TRP A 41 -30.44 -8.32 -21.40
CA TRP A 41 -31.91 -8.32 -21.34
C TRP A 41 -32.49 -6.90 -21.37
N MET A 42 -31.83 -5.90 -20.78
CA MET A 42 -32.24 -4.50 -20.91
C MET A 42 -32.02 -3.93 -22.31
N ALA A 43 -30.88 -4.22 -22.96
CA ALA A 43 -30.55 -3.70 -24.27
C ALA A 43 -31.42 -4.30 -25.39
N TYR A 44 -31.59 -5.62 -25.40
CA TYR A 44 -32.30 -6.36 -26.46
C TYR A 44 -33.76 -6.71 -26.11
N GLY A 45 -34.18 -6.52 -24.86
CA GLY A 45 -35.55 -6.80 -24.42
C GLY A 45 -36.58 -5.69 -24.69
N ARG A 46 -36.14 -4.55 -25.24
CA ARG A 46 -37.03 -3.43 -25.59
C ARG A 46 -37.74 -3.66 -26.92
N SER A 47 -38.99 -3.22 -27.01
CA SER A 47 -39.72 -3.13 -28.28
C SER A 47 -39.07 -2.07 -29.17
N THR A 48 -38.82 -2.42 -30.42
CA THR A 48 -38.33 -1.53 -31.47
C THR A 48 -39.44 -1.23 -32.48
N ILE A 49 -39.33 -0.08 -33.15
CA ILE A 49 -40.21 0.28 -34.27
C ILE A 49 -39.58 -0.30 -35.54
N ASP A 50 -40.38 -0.97 -36.38
CA ASP A 50 -39.92 -1.40 -37.69
C ASP A 50 -39.73 -0.16 -38.58
N LYS A 51 -38.51 0.04 -39.09
CA LYS A 51 -38.18 1.20 -39.93
C LYS A 51 -38.96 1.21 -41.25
N THR A 52 -39.44 0.05 -41.69
CA THR A 52 -40.11 -0.17 -42.98
C THR A 52 -41.61 0.09 -42.89
N THR A 53 -42.28 -0.47 -41.87
CA THR A 53 -43.73 -0.37 -41.73
C THR A 53 -44.18 0.73 -40.77
N GLN A 54 -43.26 1.32 -39.99
CA GLN A 54 -43.54 2.22 -38.85
C GLN A 54 -44.38 1.57 -37.73
N GLU A 55 -44.62 0.25 -37.79
CA GLU A 55 -45.34 -0.48 -36.76
C GLU A 55 -44.43 -0.87 -35.60
N LYS A 56 -45.04 -1.01 -34.42
CA LYS A 56 -44.33 -1.36 -33.19
C LYS A 56 -44.15 -2.89 -33.10
N ILE A 57 -42.91 -3.36 -33.25
CA ILE A 57 -42.60 -4.78 -33.13
C ILE A 57 -42.86 -5.22 -31.68
N PRO A 58 -43.56 -6.36 -31.43
CA PRO A 58 -43.79 -6.86 -30.09
C PRO A 58 -42.46 -7.09 -29.37
N ALA A 59 -42.38 -6.65 -28.10
CA ALA A 59 -41.18 -6.78 -27.30
C ALA A 59 -40.72 -8.24 -27.21
N ALA A 60 -39.39 -8.44 -27.21
CA ALA A 60 -38.80 -9.73 -26.93
C ALA A 60 -39.19 -10.18 -25.52
N SER A 61 -39.96 -11.27 -25.41
CA SER A 61 -40.58 -11.72 -24.16
C SER A 61 -40.37 -13.21 -23.89
N VAL A 62 -40.38 -13.57 -22.61
CA VAL A 62 -40.28 -14.94 -22.10
C VAL A 62 -41.47 -15.16 -21.17
N PHE A 63 -42.32 -16.14 -21.48
CA PHE A 63 -43.60 -16.38 -20.80
C PHE A 63 -44.43 -15.08 -20.62
N PHE A 64 -44.72 -14.40 -21.72
CA PHE A 64 -45.49 -13.14 -21.80
C PHE A 64 -44.83 -11.89 -21.20
N ILE A 65 -43.85 -12.03 -20.29
CA ILE A 65 -43.15 -10.91 -19.66
C ILE A 65 -42.03 -10.43 -20.61
N PRO A 66 -42.02 -9.15 -21.04
CA PRO A 66 -40.90 -8.58 -21.81
C PRO A 66 -39.57 -8.69 -21.05
N LEU A 67 -38.50 -9.08 -21.75
CA LEU A 67 -37.16 -9.26 -21.21
C LEU A 67 -36.62 -8.00 -20.50
N PHE A 68 -37.06 -6.82 -20.92
CA PHE A 68 -36.72 -5.56 -20.23
C PHE A 68 -37.16 -5.55 -18.75
N TYR A 69 -38.32 -6.11 -18.41
CA TYR A 69 -38.77 -6.21 -17.02
C TYR A 69 -38.03 -7.28 -16.23
N TRP A 70 -37.67 -8.40 -16.86
CA TRP A 70 -36.74 -9.37 -16.27
C TRP A 70 -35.39 -8.73 -15.97
N GLY A 71 -34.88 -7.88 -16.88
CA GLY A 71 -33.69 -7.06 -16.66
C GLY A 71 -33.82 -6.09 -15.48
N ILE A 72 -34.98 -5.44 -15.29
CA ILE A 72 -35.21 -4.58 -14.11
C ILE A 72 -35.19 -5.41 -12.81
N LEU A 73 -35.85 -6.58 -12.82
CA LEU A 73 -35.89 -7.47 -11.65
C LEU A 73 -34.49 -7.99 -11.28
N THR A 74 -33.68 -8.40 -12.27
CA THR A 74 -32.30 -8.82 -12.02
C THR A 74 -31.41 -7.65 -11.61
N ALA A 75 -31.59 -6.45 -12.18
CA ALA A 75 -30.85 -5.25 -11.76
C ALA A 75 -31.08 -4.94 -10.27
N PHE A 76 -32.33 -5.02 -9.80
CA PHE A 76 -32.66 -4.78 -8.39
C PHE A 76 -32.01 -5.81 -7.45
N LEU A 77 -31.84 -7.05 -7.90
CA LEU A 77 -31.20 -8.14 -7.16
C LEU A 77 -29.66 -8.03 -7.19
N VAL A 78 -29.09 -7.46 -8.26
CA VAL A 78 -27.66 -7.22 -8.43
C VAL A 78 -27.12 -6.12 -7.50
N VAL A 79 -27.87 -5.04 -7.28
CA VAL A 79 -27.42 -3.92 -6.42
C VAL A 79 -26.95 -4.36 -5.03
N PRO A 80 -27.72 -5.13 -4.23
CA PRO A 80 -27.25 -5.61 -2.93
C PRO A 80 -26.10 -6.63 -3.05
N ALA A 81 -26.07 -7.45 -4.11
CA ALA A 81 -24.96 -8.39 -4.34
C ALA A 81 -23.62 -7.67 -4.58
N ILE A 82 -23.61 -6.60 -5.38
CA ILE A 82 -22.44 -5.73 -5.55
C ILE A 82 -21.99 -5.12 -4.21
N GLY A 83 -22.94 -4.69 -3.38
CA GLY A 83 -22.64 -4.15 -2.04
C GLY A 83 -21.97 -5.17 -1.12
N ILE A 84 -22.44 -6.42 -1.14
CA ILE A 84 -21.87 -7.52 -0.35
C ILE A 84 -20.46 -7.88 -0.85
N ASP A 85 -20.27 -8.08 -2.16
CA ASP A 85 -18.96 -8.37 -2.76
C ASP A 85 -17.93 -7.26 -2.46
N PHE A 86 -18.37 -6.00 -2.49
CA PHE A 86 -17.52 -4.86 -2.12
C PHE A 86 -17.11 -4.91 -0.64
N ILE A 87 -18.05 -5.19 0.28
CA ILE A 87 -17.74 -5.33 1.70
C ILE A 87 -16.75 -6.48 1.94
N ILE A 88 -17.02 -7.67 1.38
CA ILE A 88 -16.14 -8.85 1.53
C ILE A 88 -14.74 -8.55 1.00
N SER A 89 -14.61 -8.02 -0.22
CA SER A 89 -13.30 -7.69 -0.80
C SER A 89 -12.53 -6.64 0.01
N THR A 90 -13.19 -5.68 0.66
CA THR A 90 -12.51 -4.74 1.58
C THR A 90 -12.10 -5.34 2.92
N ILE A 91 -12.73 -6.45 3.35
CA ILE A 91 -12.30 -7.22 4.53
C ILE A 91 -11.07 -8.05 4.16
N ASP A 92 -11.15 -8.85 3.09
CA ASP A 92 -10.03 -9.67 2.60
C ASP A 92 -8.77 -8.83 2.36
N PHE A 93 -8.91 -7.65 1.73
CA PHE A 93 -7.78 -6.76 1.50
C PHE A 93 -7.16 -6.21 2.80
N LYS A 94 -7.97 -5.90 3.81
CA LYS A 94 -7.47 -5.48 5.14
C LYS A 94 -6.80 -6.65 5.87
N GLU A 95 -7.30 -7.86 5.70
CA GLU A 95 -6.75 -9.06 6.34
C GLU A 95 -5.42 -9.47 5.70
N MET A 96 -5.31 -9.42 4.37
CA MET A 96 -4.03 -9.52 3.66
C MET A 96 -3.04 -8.44 4.08
N GLN A 97 -3.48 -7.19 4.27
CA GLN A 97 -2.63 -6.12 4.80
C GLN A 97 -2.18 -6.38 6.25
N ARG A 98 -3.05 -6.95 7.09
CA ARG A 98 -2.71 -7.34 8.47
C ARG A 98 -1.72 -8.48 8.49
N GLN A 99 -1.95 -9.57 7.75
CA GLN A 99 -1.01 -10.69 7.65
C GLN A 99 0.35 -10.26 7.07
N ALA A 100 0.34 -9.35 6.09
CA ALA A 100 1.57 -8.76 5.55
C ALA A 100 2.29 -7.85 6.57
N ALA A 101 1.56 -7.18 7.47
CA ALA A 101 2.12 -6.35 8.54
C ALA A 101 2.59 -7.16 9.76
N GLU A 102 1.92 -8.27 10.07
CA GLU A 102 2.25 -9.19 11.17
C GLU A 102 3.48 -10.04 10.85
N ASN A 103 3.69 -10.36 9.56
CA ASN A 103 4.92 -10.96 9.06
C ASN A 103 5.95 -9.92 8.55
N ALA A 104 5.70 -8.62 8.70
CA ALA A 104 6.66 -7.59 8.29
C ALA A 104 7.85 -7.55 9.25
N ASP A 105 9.07 -7.57 8.69
CA ASP A 105 10.28 -7.32 9.47
C ASP A 105 10.19 -5.92 10.12
N PRO A 106 10.35 -5.77 11.46
CA PRO A 106 10.26 -4.47 12.12
C PRO A 106 11.28 -3.46 11.56
N ARG A 107 12.38 -3.94 10.96
CA ARG A 107 13.39 -3.11 10.28
C ARG A 107 12.83 -2.43 9.03
N GLU A 108 11.78 -2.97 8.39
CA GLU A 108 11.08 -2.29 7.30
C GLU A 108 10.34 -1.03 7.79
N ALA A 109 9.76 -1.05 9.00
CA ALA A 109 9.10 0.12 9.56
C ALA A 109 10.11 1.25 9.82
N LEU A 110 11.32 0.91 10.26
CA LEU A 110 12.43 1.85 10.45
C LEU A 110 12.92 2.42 9.11
N LEU A 111 13.10 1.59 8.07
CA LEU A 111 13.45 2.05 6.72
C LEU A 111 12.40 3.02 6.16
N ARG A 112 11.10 2.68 6.28
CA ARG A 112 9.98 3.55 5.87
C ARG A 112 9.92 4.85 6.67
N HIS A 113 10.38 4.86 7.92
CA HIS A 113 10.47 6.07 8.73
C HIS A 113 11.60 6.99 8.23
N ASP A 114 12.80 6.46 7.97
CA ASP A 114 13.89 7.26 7.41
C ASP A 114 13.56 7.75 5.99
N GLU A 115 12.94 6.93 5.13
CA GLU A 115 12.39 7.35 3.82
C GLU A 115 11.51 8.62 3.93
N LYS A 116 10.66 8.70 4.96
CA LYS A 116 9.84 9.90 5.22
C LYS A 116 10.67 11.10 5.69
N ARG A 117 11.73 10.88 6.48
CA ARG A 117 12.67 11.96 6.87
C ARG A 117 13.41 12.55 5.68
N ILE A 118 13.77 11.71 4.70
CA ILE A 118 14.42 12.14 3.45
C ILE A 118 13.47 12.97 2.57
N ALA A 119 12.18 12.60 2.52
CA ALA A 119 11.17 13.42 1.86
C ALA A 119 11.04 14.83 2.48
N ALA A 120 11.38 14.98 3.77
CA ALA A 120 11.49 16.25 4.48
C ALA A 120 12.89 16.89 4.41
N ASN A 121 13.83 16.35 3.63
CA ASN A 121 15.23 16.79 3.50
C ASN A 121 16.04 16.80 4.81
N LEU A 122 15.67 15.98 5.80
CA LEU A 122 16.41 15.85 7.05
C LEU A 122 17.63 14.92 6.85
N SER A 123 18.82 15.39 7.24
CA SER A 123 20.09 14.65 7.17
C SER A 123 20.87 14.84 8.46
N ASP A 124 21.41 13.75 9.02
CA ASP A 124 22.24 13.79 10.22
C ASP A 124 23.66 14.31 9.93
N ASP A 125 24.13 14.18 8.68
CA ASP A 125 25.36 14.80 8.17
C ASP A 125 25.01 15.81 7.07
N PRO A 126 25.11 17.13 7.32
CA PRO A 126 24.82 18.15 6.31
C PRO A 126 25.98 18.39 5.35
N ILE A 127 27.23 18.11 5.75
CA ILE A 127 28.43 18.36 4.93
C ILE A 127 28.51 17.31 3.82
N LEU A 128 28.43 16.03 4.18
CA LEU A 128 28.40 14.93 3.21
C LEU A 128 27.17 15.05 2.30
N ALA A 129 26.00 15.42 2.86
CA ALA A 129 24.81 15.65 2.05
C ALA A 129 24.98 16.79 1.02
N GLN A 130 25.69 17.86 1.37
CA GLN A 130 25.98 18.96 0.44
C GLN A 130 27.00 18.54 -0.63
N ASN A 131 28.01 17.75 -0.28
CA ASN A 131 28.98 17.21 -1.23
C ASN A 131 28.31 16.22 -2.22
N LEU A 132 27.45 15.32 -1.73
CA LEU A 132 26.63 14.42 -2.56
C LEU A 132 25.65 15.18 -3.46
N LYS A 133 25.00 16.24 -2.97
CA LYS A 133 24.16 17.15 -3.79
C LYS A 133 24.97 17.82 -4.91
N THR A 134 26.19 18.24 -4.60
CA THR A 134 27.11 18.86 -5.57
C THR A 134 27.58 17.86 -6.63
N LEU A 135 27.81 16.60 -6.25
CA LEU A 135 28.09 15.50 -7.18
C LEU A 135 26.86 15.21 -8.08
N MET A 136 25.67 15.08 -7.48
CA MET A 136 24.42 14.86 -8.21
C MET A 136 24.10 15.98 -9.21
N ALA A 137 24.36 17.24 -8.86
CA ALA A 137 24.17 18.37 -9.76
C ALA A 137 25.12 18.33 -10.98
N LYS A 138 26.27 17.64 -10.88
CA LYS A 138 27.19 17.44 -12.02
C LYS A 138 26.78 16.27 -12.90
N VAL A 139 26.34 15.15 -12.32
CA VAL A 139 25.98 13.93 -13.07
C VAL A 139 24.57 14.01 -13.65
N LEU A 140 23.62 14.59 -12.91
CA LEU A 140 22.19 14.63 -13.27
C LEU A 140 21.57 16.04 -13.03
N PRO A 141 22.07 17.11 -13.67
CA PRO A 141 21.61 18.49 -13.45
C PRO A 141 20.11 18.74 -13.70
N TRP A 142 19.47 17.89 -14.51
CA TRP A 142 18.07 18.05 -14.95
C TRP A 142 17.04 17.35 -14.06
N GLU A 143 17.48 16.51 -13.11
CA GLU A 143 16.63 15.54 -12.43
C GLU A 143 16.29 15.96 -11.00
N ARG A 144 15.02 15.76 -10.61
CA ARG A 144 14.58 16.03 -9.23
C ARG A 144 14.89 14.82 -8.36
N TYR A 145 15.78 15.04 -7.39
CA TYR A 145 16.15 14.05 -6.39
C TYR A 145 15.93 14.57 -4.96
N GLN A 146 15.75 13.65 -4.03
CA GLN A 146 15.78 13.90 -2.58
C GLN A 146 16.91 13.05 -1.98
N LEU A 147 17.63 13.59 -1.01
CA LEU A 147 18.77 12.94 -0.37
C LEU A 147 18.71 13.20 1.14
N GLY A 148 18.91 12.15 1.93
CA GLY A 148 19.15 12.26 3.37
C GLY A 148 20.09 11.15 3.84
N ILE A 149 20.80 11.43 4.93
CA ILE A 149 21.80 10.55 5.51
C ILE A 149 21.41 10.29 6.96
N ARG A 150 21.41 9.01 7.35
CA ARG A 150 21.27 8.54 8.74
C ARG A 150 22.62 8.04 9.21
N THR A 151 23.10 8.52 10.35
CA THR A 151 24.41 8.13 10.89
C THR A 151 24.26 7.48 12.26
N THR A 152 24.86 6.31 12.43
CA THR A 152 25.03 5.62 13.72
C THR A 152 26.52 5.66 14.14
N PRO A 153 26.90 5.11 15.32
CA PRO A 153 28.31 4.97 15.67
C PRO A 153 29.10 4.11 14.67
N GLU A 154 28.56 2.95 14.26
CA GLU A 154 29.25 1.95 13.43
C GLU A 154 28.95 2.02 11.93
N SER A 155 27.86 2.68 11.55
CA SER A 155 27.32 2.63 10.18
C SER A 155 26.76 3.97 9.72
N GLN A 156 26.67 4.13 8.40
CA GLN A 156 26.03 5.27 7.76
C GLN A 156 25.13 4.77 6.63
N LEU A 157 23.89 5.25 6.60
CA LEU A 157 22.90 4.94 5.59
C LEU A 157 22.61 6.19 4.76
N ILE A 158 22.93 6.11 3.48
CA ILE A 158 22.67 7.14 2.47
C ILE A 158 21.47 6.67 1.64
N LEU A 159 20.39 7.44 1.66
CA LEU A 159 19.19 7.12 0.90
C LEU A 159 18.83 8.27 -0.02
N MET A 160 18.55 7.91 -1.27
CA MET A 160 18.26 8.87 -2.33
C MET A 160 17.01 8.44 -3.12
N SER A 161 16.13 9.40 -3.37
CA SER A 161 14.95 9.20 -4.23
C SER A 161 15.16 9.93 -5.56
N ILE A 162 15.10 9.23 -6.69
CA ILE A 162 15.25 9.78 -8.04
C ILE A 162 13.99 9.48 -8.86
N SER A 163 13.28 10.53 -9.30
CA SER A 163 11.96 10.38 -9.94
C SER A 163 12.02 9.51 -11.20
N LYS A 164 13.03 9.70 -12.05
CA LYS A 164 13.22 9.01 -13.34
C LYS A 164 14.38 8.00 -13.35
N LEU A 165 14.67 7.32 -12.22
CA LEU A 165 15.77 6.34 -12.10
C LEU A 165 15.83 5.29 -13.23
N LYS A 166 14.68 4.90 -13.81
CA LYS A 166 14.59 3.96 -14.95
C LYS A 166 15.16 4.51 -16.27
N LYS A 167 15.33 5.83 -16.41
CA LYS A 167 15.86 6.49 -17.61
C LYS A 167 17.37 6.70 -17.58
N ILE A 168 18.01 6.40 -16.44
CA ILE A 168 19.46 6.42 -16.27
C ILE A 168 19.95 5.03 -16.70
N ASP A 169 21.02 4.94 -17.47
CA ASP A 169 21.55 3.64 -17.89
C ASP A 169 22.18 2.87 -16.74
N HIS A 170 22.33 1.56 -16.90
CA HIS A 170 22.83 0.68 -15.83
C HIS A 170 24.25 1.07 -15.39
N ALA A 171 25.15 1.34 -16.37
CA ALA A 171 26.50 1.79 -16.11
C ALA A 171 26.56 3.12 -15.34
N ASP A 172 25.70 4.08 -15.69
CA ASP A 172 25.62 5.37 -14.99
C ASP A 172 25.10 5.22 -13.55
N ARG A 173 24.13 4.30 -13.31
CA ARG A 173 23.67 3.96 -11.95
C ARG A 173 24.78 3.34 -11.11
N GLN A 174 25.60 2.46 -11.68
CA GLN A 174 26.76 1.87 -11.02
C GLN A 174 27.81 2.94 -10.69
N ALA A 175 28.23 3.74 -11.69
CA ALA A 175 29.19 4.82 -11.49
C ALA A 175 28.73 5.84 -10.43
N LEU A 176 27.42 6.10 -10.35
CA LEU A 176 26.84 6.96 -9.32
C LEU A 176 26.92 6.34 -7.92
N LEU A 177 26.62 5.05 -7.76
CA LEU A 177 26.82 4.34 -6.48
C LEU A 177 28.28 4.34 -6.06
N ASP A 178 29.21 4.05 -6.97
CA ASP A 178 30.64 4.00 -6.68
C ASP A 178 31.17 5.37 -6.26
N ALA A 179 30.76 6.43 -6.95
CA ALA A 179 31.09 7.81 -6.57
C ALA A 179 30.50 8.21 -5.20
N PHE A 180 29.29 7.74 -4.88
CA PHE A 180 28.67 7.96 -3.57
C PHE A 180 29.41 7.22 -2.45
N ARG A 181 29.77 5.94 -2.67
CA ARG A 181 30.58 5.15 -1.74
C ARG A 181 31.91 5.83 -1.46
N ASN A 182 32.68 6.14 -2.51
CA ASN A 182 34.02 6.72 -2.37
C ASN A 182 33.96 8.02 -1.54
N LEU A 183 32.95 8.85 -1.78
CA LEU A 183 32.76 10.09 -1.02
C LEU A 183 32.39 9.85 0.45
N ALA A 184 31.56 8.85 0.73
CA ALA A 184 31.17 8.47 2.09
C ALA A 184 32.34 7.86 2.87
N GLU A 185 33.10 6.95 2.25
CA GLU A 185 34.30 6.32 2.83
C GLU A 185 35.41 7.35 3.11
N MET A 186 35.63 8.33 2.23
CA MET A 186 36.54 9.45 2.50
C MET A 186 36.11 10.33 3.69
N ASN A 187 34.80 10.46 3.94
CA ASN A 187 34.23 11.25 5.03
C ASN A 187 34.11 10.46 6.35
N SER A 188 34.10 9.13 6.30
CA SER A 188 33.85 8.25 7.45
C SER A 188 34.47 6.86 7.23
N PRO A 189 35.82 6.76 7.22
CA PRO A 189 36.54 5.54 6.83
C PRO A 189 36.28 4.35 7.76
N ASP A 190 35.98 4.60 9.04
CA ASP A 190 35.75 3.56 10.05
C ASP A 190 34.29 3.03 10.07
N LYS A 191 33.42 3.50 9.15
CA LYS A 191 31.98 3.18 9.17
C LYS A 191 31.55 2.28 8.03
N LYS A 192 30.64 1.36 8.35
CA LYS A 192 29.92 0.53 7.36
C LYS A 192 28.96 1.40 6.55
N ILE A 193 29.25 1.59 5.26
CA ILE A 193 28.43 2.41 4.36
C ILE A 193 27.33 1.56 3.70
N TYR A 194 26.08 1.99 3.85
CA TYR A 194 24.89 1.45 3.20
C TYR A 194 24.30 2.53 2.29
N ILE A 195 23.97 2.18 1.04
CA ILE A 195 23.45 3.12 0.05
C ILE A 195 22.23 2.51 -0.62
N GLY A 196 21.12 3.24 -0.67
CA GLY A 196 19.90 2.84 -1.37
C GLY A 196 19.37 3.93 -2.29
N ILE A 197 19.31 3.65 -3.59
CA ILE A 197 18.73 4.55 -4.60
C ILE A 197 17.34 4.04 -4.99
N LYS A 198 16.32 4.77 -4.56
CA LYS A 198 14.90 4.51 -4.78
C LYS A 198 14.38 5.27 -6.00
N GLY A 199 13.71 4.57 -6.90
CA GLY A 199 12.89 5.17 -7.96
C GLY A 199 11.44 5.39 -7.50
N SER A 200 10.57 5.82 -8.40
CA SER A 200 9.14 6.06 -8.10
C SER A 200 8.36 4.83 -7.55
N VAL A 201 8.87 3.61 -7.68
CA VAL A 201 8.15 2.37 -7.32
C VAL A 201 9.04 1.36 -6.57
N PHE A 202 10.33 1.27 -6.90
CA PHE A 202 11.25 0.27 -6.37
C PHE A 202 12.67 0.83 -6.18
N TYR A 203 13.50 0.15 -5.40
CA TYR A 203 14.95 0.38 -5.38
C TYR A 203 15.57 -0.11 -6.69
N GLY A 204 16.40 0.71 -7.33
CA GLY A 204 17.08 0.39 -8.59
C GLY A 204 18.61 0.34 -8.49
N ALA A 205 19.14 0.57 -7.30
CA ALA A 205 20.56 0.41 -6.98
C ALA A 205 20.69 0.33 -5.45
N ILE A 206 21.36 -0.71 -4.93
CA ILE A 206 21.72 -0.84 -3.51
C ILE A 206 23.19 -1.22 -3.42
N SER A 207 23.92 -0.61 -2.48
CA SER A 207 25.26 -1.05 -2.13
C SER A 207 25.38 -1.19 -0.62
N THR A 208 25.87 -2.34 -0.15
CA THR A 208 26.15 -2.62 1.26
C THR A 208 27.62 -2.96 1.43
N PRO A 209 28.14 -3.09 2.66
CA PRO A 209 29.51 -3.57 2.88
C PRO A 209 29.73 -5.01 2.42
N THR A 210 28.68 -5.83 2.39
CA THR A 210 28.70 -7.24 1.98
C THR A 210 28.45 -7.44 0.48
N ASN A 211 27.65 -6.57 -0.14
CA ASN A 211 27.36 -6.59 -1.57
C ASN A 211 27.62 -5.19 -2.17
N PRO A 212 28.83 -4.93 -2.70
CA PRO A 212 29.21 -3.60 -3.12
C PRO A 212 28.57 -3.10 -4.43
N GLY A 213 27.90 -3.94 -5.22
CA GLY A 213 27.47 -3.58 -6.58
C GLY A 213 26.13 -4.15 -7.03
N ASP A 214 25.12 -4.20 -6.15
CA ASP A 214 23.78 -4.69 -6.52
C ASP A 214 22.97 -3.62 -7.27
N VAL A 215 23.28 -3.48 -8.56
CA VAL A 215 22.54 -2.63 -9.49
C VAL A 215 21.66 -3.51 -10.37
N GLY A 216 20.36 -3.51 -10.07
CA GLY A 216 19.36 -4.29 -10.79
C GLY A 216 18.13 -3.45 -11.17
N SER A 217 17.30 -4.00 -12.04
CA SER A 217 15.97 -3.42 -12.35
C SER A 217 15.05 -3.39 -11.14
N ILE A 218 15.29 -4.26 -10.16
CA ILE A 218 14.69 -4.28 -8.81
C ILE A 218 15.82 -4.77 -7.89
N ALA A 219 16.34 -3.90 -7.02
CA ALA A 219 17.31 -4.28 -5.99
C ALA A 219 16.58 -4.65 -4.70
N ASP A 220 17.08 -5.64 -3.96
CA ASP A 220 16.40 -6.14 -2.76
C ASP A 220 16.59 -5.20 -1.56
N LYS A 221 15.47 -4.61 -1.11
CA LYS A 221 15.41 -3.73 0.07
C LYS A 221 15.88 -4.43 1.35
N GLU A 222 15.79 -5.76 1.44
CA GLU A 222 16.18 -6.50 2.64
C GLU A 222 17.69 -6.34 2.96
N LEU A 223 18.53 -6.09 1.94
CA LEU A 223 19.95 -5.81 2.10
C LEU A 223 20.23 -4.54 2.94
N LEU A 224 19.31 -3.58 2.95
CA LEU A 224 19.40 -2.38 3.78
C LEU A 224 18.99 -2.63 5.23
N PHE A 225 18.32 -3.75 5.54
CA PHE A 225 17.83 -4.00 6.89
C PHE A 225 18.96 -4.27 7.90
N ASP A 226 20.12 -4.74 7.44
CA ASP A 226 21.29 -4.97 8.29
C ASP A 226 21.82 -3.68 8.94
N PHE A 227 21.54 -2.51 8.36
CA PHE A 227 21.82 -1.21 8.98
C PHE A 227 21.04 -1.02 10.31
N TYR A 228 19.84 -1.58 10.40
CA TYR A 228 18.96 -1.47 11.57
C TYR A 228 19.19 -2.58 12.62
N GLY A 229 20.19 -3.43 12.41
CA GLY A 229 20.53 -4.54 13.29
C GLY A 229 20.19 -5.92 12.72
N PRO A 230 20.52 -6.99 13.45
CA PRO A 230 20.30 -8.36 12.99
C PRO A 230 18.82 -8.64 12.76
N LYS A 231 18.51 -9.53 11.79
CA LYS A 231 17.15 -10.04 11.60
C LYS A 231 16.69 -10.63 12.93
N PRO A 232 15.53 -10.21 13.49
CA PRO A 232 15.05 -10.80 14.72
C PRO A 232 14.92 -12.30 14.47
N SER A 233 15.68 -13.11 15.22
CA SER A 233 15.52 -14.55 15.21
C SER A 233 14.05 -14.81 15.44
N ARG A 234 13.35 -15.38 14.45
CA ARG A 234 11.98 -15.83 14.65
C ARG A 234 12.06 -16.70 15.88
N GLN A 235 11.45 -16.26 16.98
CA GLN A 235 11.30 -17.12 18.13
C GLN A 235 10.51 -18.27 17.57
N THR A 236 11.19 -19.40 17.34
CA THR A 236 10.53 -20.68 17.29
C THR A 236 9.83 -20.70 18.63
N GLN A 237 8.53 -20.44 18.61
CA GLN A 237 7.66 -21.06 19.57
C GLN A 237 8.01 -22.52 19.43
N THR A 238 8.86 -22.98 20.34
CA THR A 238 8.85 -24.37 20.72
C THR A 238 7.38 -24.59 21.04
N ASP A 239 6.68 -25.23 20.11
CA ASP A 239 5.53 -26.02 20.46
C ASP A 239 6.09 -26.98 21.52
N GLU A 240 5.99 -26.56 22.78
CA GLU A 240 5.96 -27.47 23.91
C GLU A 240 4.73 -28.32 23.61
N GLU A 241 4.98 -29.38 22.83
CA GLU A 241 4.06 -30.45 22.53
C GLU A 241 3.33 -30.72 23.84
N PRO A 242 2.03 -30.39 23.94
CA PRO A 242 1.38 -30.23 25.24
C PRO A 242 1.40 -31.58 25.91
N VAL A 243 2.35 -31.75 26.84
CA VAL A 243 2.66 -33.03 27.47
C VAL A 243 1.37 -33.49 28.11
N ALA A 244 0.73 -34.48 27.48
CA ALA A 244 -0.62 -34.87 27.81
C ALA A 244 -0.68 -35.12 29.32
N PRO A 245 -1.60 -34.47 30.07
CA PRO A 245 -1.60 -34.56 31.51
C PRO A 245 -1.77 -36.02 31.89
N ALA A 246 -0.68 -36.65 32.33
CA ALA A 246 -0.65 -38.05 32.71
C ALA A 246 -1.72 -38.25 33.78
N SER A 247 -2.66 -39.16 33.52
CA SER A 247 -3.89 -39.32 34.29
C SER A 247 -3.61 -39.66 35.75
N ALA A 248 -3.43 -38.64 36.58
CA ALA A 248 -3.35 -38.73 38.03
C ALA A 248 -4.75 -39.00 38.60
N LEU A 249 -5.19 -40.25 38.45
CA LEU A 249 -6.25 -40.83 39.27
C LEU A 249 -5.82 -40.76 40.74
N PHE A 250 -6.32 -39.80 41.52
CA PHE A 250 -6.70 -40.01 42.93
C PHE A 250 -7.70 -38.91 43.39
N PRO A 251 -8.63 -39.22 44.32
CA PRO A 251 -9.73 -38.33 44.66
C PRO A 251 -9.53 -37.52 45.95
N GLU A 252 -10.50 -36.62 46.17
CA GLU A 252 -10.99 -36.14 47.47
C GLU A 252 -10.16 -35.16 48.34
N ASN A 253 -10.80 -33.99 48.51
CA ASN A 253 -11.20 -33.46 49.81
C ASN A 253 -10.17 -32.76 50.72
N VAL A 254 -10.04 -31.43 50.56
CA VAL A 254 -9.96 -30.49 51.70
C VAL A 254 -10.82 -29.24 51.45
N THR A 255 -11.53 -28.83 52.49
CA THR A 255 -12.46 -27.70 52.67
C THR A 255 -11.88 -26.30 52.35
N PRO A 256 -12.73 -25.29 52.06
CA PRO A 256 -12.29 -23.91 51.88
C PRO A 256 -12.00 -23.25 53.23
N SER A 257 -10.84 -22.59 53.35
CA SER A 257 -10.51 -21.77 54.52
C SER A 257 -10.40 -20.31 54.11
N SER A 258 -11.39 -19.52 54.51
CA SER A 258 -11.32 -18.07 54.49
C SER A 258 -10.27 -17.59 55.50
N ASN A 259 -9.37 -16.68 55.11
CA ASN A 259 -9.06 -15.59 56.01
C ASN A 259 -8.65 -14.29 55.31
N ILE A 260 -8.88 -13.20 56.02
CA ILE A 260 -8.70 -11.81 55.63
C ILE A 260 -7.26 -11.38 55.93
N GLU A 261 -6.64 -10.58 55.07
CA GLU A 261 -5.71 -9.56 55.57
C GLU A 261 -5.76 -8.26 54.74
N ASN A 262 -6.05 -7.16 55.41
CA ASN A 262 -5.98 -5.81 54.84
C ASN A 262 -4.54 -5.29 54.88
N ALA A 263 -4.11 -4.53 53.86
CA ALA A 263 -2.96 -3.63 53.98
C ALA A 263 -3.21 -2.31 53.21
N PRO A 264 -2.69 -1.15 53.68
CA PRO A 264 -3.25 0.15 53.33
C PRO A 264 -2.44 1.01 52.33
N SER A 265 -3.16 1.95 51.72
CA SER A 265 -2.77 3.31 51.28
C SER A 265 -1.31 3.64 50.93
N ALA A 266 -1.06 3.78 49.62
CA ALA A 266 0.02 4.55 48.97
C ALA A 266 -0.40 4.81 47.50
N THR A 267 -0.22 5.97 46.83
CA THR A 267 0.22 7.33 47.19
C THR A 267 -0.45 8.33 46.20
N GLN A 268 -0.54 9.63 46.52
CA GLN A 268 -1.07 10.66 45.60
C GLN A 268 -0.20 10.83 44.34
N PRO A 269 -0.79 10.98 43.13
CA PRO A 269 -0.09 11.58 41.99
C PRO A 269 -0.04 13.11 42.18
N GLY A 270 1.17 13.66 42.23
CA GLY A 270 1.39 15.10 42.37
C GLY A 270 0.91 15.90 41.15
N GLU A 271 0.37 17.08 41.43
CA GLU A 271 -0.08 18.06 40.45
C GLU A 271 1.13 18.67 39.71
N VAL A 272 1.41 18.19 38.48
CA VAL A 272 2.49 18.72 37.64
C VAL A 272 1.99 19.96 36.92
N SER A 273 2.35 21.13 37.46
CA SER A 273 2.14 22.42 36.79
C SER A 273 2.85 22.47 35.44
N LEU A 274 2.07 22.61 34.36
CA LEU A 274 2.60 22.87 33.02
C LEU A 274 3.19 24.30 32.96
N PRO A 275 4.40 24.48 32.42
CA PRO A 275 4.95 25.82 32.19
C PRO A 275 4.13 26.57 31.13
N GLN A 276 3.97 27.87 31.33
CA GLN A 276 3.21 28.76 30.47
C GLN A 276 3.81 28.85 29.06
N SER A 277 2.94 28.88 28.03
CA SER A 277 3.36 29.14 26.65
C SER A 277 4.11 30.47 26.54
N PRO A 278 5.28 30.53 25.88
CA PRO A 278 5.96 31.78 25.62
C PRO A 278 5.17 32.64 24.62
N GLU A 279 5.24 33.95 24.81
CA GLU A 279 4.60 34.97 23.96
C GLU A 279 4.87 34.78 22.47
N SER A 280 3.81 34.81 21.68
CA SER A 280 3.89 34.93 20.23
C SER A 280 4.33 36.34 19.83
N LEU A 281 5.66 36.52 19.72
CA LEU A 281 6.31 37.69 19.14
C LEU A 281 5.72 37.99 17.75
N GLN A 282 4.93 39.06 17.65
CA GLN A 282 4.42 39.56 16.37
C GLN A 282 5.55 40.17 15.57
N VAL A 283 6.11 39.41 14.63
CA VAL A 283 7.02 39.94 13.63
C VAL A 283 6.23 40.84 12.68
N LYS A 284 6.46 42.15 12.82
CA LYS A 284 5.95 43.20 11.92
C LYS A 284 6.43 42.92 10.49
N PRO A 285 5.54 42.75 9.50
CA PRO A 285 5.97 42.55 8.11
C PRO A 285 6.58 43.84 7.57
N GLU A 286 7.86 43.76 7.18
CA GLU A 286 8.56 44.85 6.52
C GLU A 286 8.12 44.91 5.05
N SER A 287 7.64 46.08 4.63
CA SER A 287 7.08 46.30 3.29
C SER A 287 8.18 46.25 2.23
N LEU A 288 8.06 45.34 1.25
CA LEU A 288 8.92 45.37 0.06
C LEU A 288 8.71 46.67 -0.73
N PRO A 289 9.78 47.27 -1.28
CA PRO A 289 9.67 48.39 -2.22
C PRO A 289 9.11 47.93 -3.58
N GLU A 290 8.35 48.81 -4.23
CA GLU A 290 7.75 48.57 -5.54
C GLU A 290 8.80 48.43 -6.66
N PRO A 291 8.57 47.60 -7.68
CA PRO A 291 9.47 47.47 -8.82
C PRO A 291 9.46 48.75 -9.67
N GLY A 292 10.63 49.37 -9.81
CA GLY A 292 10.83 50.62 -10.54
C GLY A 292 10.48 50.52 -12.04
N VAL A 293 10.05 51.67 -12.57
CA VAL A 293 9.60 51.87 -13.96
C VAL A 293 10.72 51.57 -14.97
N SER A 294 10.39 50.77 -15.98
CA SER A 294 11.22 50.58 -17.18
C SER A 294 11.18 51.83 -18.06
N VAL A 295 12.34 52.36 -18.41
CA VAL A 295 12.49 53.46 -19.39
C VAL A 295 13.36 52.95 -20.54
N SER A 296 12.76 52.82 -21.73
CA SER A 296 13.47 52.59 -22.99
C SER A 296 14.20 53.87 -23.43
N PRO A 297 15.32 53.72 -24.12
CA PRO A 297 15.27 53.77 -25.59
C PRO A 297 15.85 52.52 -26.28
#